data_AF-A0A498MRX7-F1
#
_entry.id   AF-A0A498MRX7-F1
#
_cell.length_a   1.000
_cell.length_b   1.000
_cell.length_c   1.000
_cell.angle_alpha   90.00
_cell.angle_beta   90.00
_cell.angle_gamma   90.00
#
_symmetry.space_group_name_H-M   'P 1'
#
loop_
_entity.id
_entity.type
_entity.pdbx_description
1 polymer ?
#
loop_
_entity_poly.entity_id
_entity_poly.type
_entity_poly.pdbx_seq_one_letter_code
_entity_poly.pdbx_strand_id
1 'polypeptide(L)'
;MSILSHPLVHASAERVGLKNLKTPAGPSCSISQGSEFWTAVAQTLGVKRLAQIKKISQDGYRTPIVTMLLGDSSYVTHIDNHIRYEFDVTKCMFSSGNITEKLRIASFDCSGETVVDLYAGIGYFTLPYLVHAKASHVHACEWNPDAVKALQRNLQINGVSDRCTVHQGDNRQLLQGGVEEPVTY
;
A
#
# COMPACT_ATOMS: atom_id res chain seq x y z
N MET A 1 19.77 32.18 -28.51
CA MET A 1 18.42 32.57 -28.96
C MET A 1 17.86 31.37 -29.72
N SER A 2 16.79 30.68 -29.36
CA SER A 2 15.55 31.10 -28.72
C SER A 2 15.07 30.02 -27.74
N ILE A 3 14.61 30.49 -26.59
CA ILE A 3 13.78 29.78 -25.61
C ILE A 3 12.32 29.85 -26.11
N LEU A 4 11.48 28.90 -25.70
CA LEU A 4 10.01 28.92 -25.49
C LEU A 4 9.52 27.46 -25.66
N SER A 5 8.68 26.83 -24.84
CA SER A 5 8.00 27.21 -23.60
C SER A 5 7.05 26.07 -23.18
N HIS A 6 7.14 25.65 -21.91
CA HIS A 6 6.05 25.18 -21.02
C HIS A 6 5.57 23.70 -21.04
N PRO A 7 5.00 23.19 -19.92
CA PRO A 7 4.87 23.77 -18.59
C PRO A 7 5.56 22.98 -17.45
N LEU A 8 6.09 23.74 -16.51
CA LEU A 8 6.29 23.35 -15.12
C LEU A 8 4.99 22.76 -14.56
N VAL A 9 5.00 21.47 -14.20
CA VAL A 9 3.97 20.92 -13.33
C VAL A 9 4.37 21.24 -11.89
N HIS A 10 3.89 22.38 -11.40
CA HIS A 10 3.77 22.61 -9.96
C HIS A 10 2.78 21.56 -9.42
N ALA A 11 3.30 20.56 -8.71
CA ALA A 11 2.48 19.65 -7.92
C ALA A 11 2.85 19.81 -6.45
N SER A 12 2.22 20.79 -5.80
CA SER A 12 2.08 20.86 -4.35
C SER A 12 1.11 19.76 -3.91
N ALA A 13 1.65 18.56 -3.65
CA ALA A 13 1.08 17.52 -2.82
C ALA A 13 2.21 16.51 -2.58
N GLU A 14 2.47 16.14 -1.34
CA GLU A 14 3.58 15.26 -0.95
C GLU A 14 3.50 13.90 -1.67
N ARG A 15 4.16 13.77 -2.84
CA ARG A 15 4.37 12.48 -3.51
C ARG A 15 5.45 11.73 -2.76
N VAL A 16 5.07 10.97 -1.73
CA VAL A 16 5.98 10.04 -1.08
C VAL A 16 6.11 8.79 -1.94
N GLY A 17 7.06 8.81 -2.88
CA GLY A 17 7.51 7.60 -3.56
C GLY A 17 8.33 6.76 -2.59
N LEU A 18 7.88 5.54 -2.28
CA LEU A 18 8.68 4.53 -1.60
C LEU A 18 9.83 4.13 -2.53
N LYS A 19 11.00 4.73 -2.33
CA LYS A 19 12.24 4.34 -3.03
C LYS A 19 12.88 3.19 -2.25
N ASN A 20 12.72 1.97 -2.76
CA ASN A 20 13.39 0.81 -2.21
C ASN A 20 14.86 0.83 -2.60
N LEU A 21 15.74 1.19 -1.66
CA LEU A 21 17.17 1.05 -1.81
C LEU A 21 17.57 -0.35 -1.34
N LYS A 22 18.13 -1.15 -2.25
CA LYS A 22 18.92 -2.32 -1.85
C LYS A 22 20.24 -1.79 -1.28
N THR A 23 20.52 -2.07 -0.01
CA THR A 23 21.86 -1.82 0.53
C THR A 23 22.86 -2.62 -0.29
N PRO A 24 24.00 -2.03 -0.73
CA PRO A 24 25.05 -2.80 -1.37
C PRO A 24 25.53 -3.92 -0.44
N ALA A 25 25.94 -5.06 -1.01
CA ALA A 25 26.55 -6.17 -0.29
C ALA A 25 27.93 -5.73 0.24
N GLY A 26 27.93 -5.00 1.37
CA GLY A 26 29.09 -4.58 2.13
C GLY A 26 28.89 -4.90 3.62
N PRO A 27 29.93 -4.76 4.46
CA PRO A 27 29.85 -5.14 5.87
C PRO A 27 28.65 -4.44 6.51
N SER A 28 27.86 -5.22 7.25
CA SER A 28 26.57 -4.84 7.83
C SER A 28 26.56 -3.37 8.27
N CYS A 29 25.84 -2.52 7.54
CA CYS A 29 25.64 -1.12 7.93
C CYS A 29 24.89 -1.13 9.27
N SER A 30 25.64 -0.97 10.35
CA SER A 30 25.11 -0.87 11.70
C SER A 30 24.30 0.42 11.79
N ILE A 31 23.18 0.38 12.52
CA ILE A 31 22.32 1.54 12.82
C ILE A 31 23.10 2.68 13.52
N SER A 32 24.38 2.48 13.85
CA SER A 32 25.30 3.40 14.51
C SER A 32 25.75 4.59 13.65
N GLN A 33 25.11 4.89 12.52
CA GLN A 33 25.39 6.12 11.78
C GLN A 33 24.51 7.25 12.34
N GLY A 34 25.15 8.36 12.72
CA GLY A 34 24.50 9.50 13.38
C GLY A 34 23.41 10.16 12.51
N SER A 35 22.58 10.99 13.14
CA SER A 35 21.47 11.71 12.48
C SER A 35 21.90 12.53 11.26
N GLU A 36 23.13 13.05 11.25
CA GLU A 36 23.71 13.79 10.12
C GLU A 36 23.82 12.93 8.84
N PHE A 37 24.17 11.66 8.97
CA PHE A 37 24.27 10.75 7.83
C PHE A 37 22.91 10.56 7.16
N TRP A 38 21.88 10.20 7.95
CA TRP A 38 20.54 10.00 7.41
C TRP A 38 19.93 11.28 6.84
N THR A 39 20.28 12.43 7.42
CA THR A 39 19.92 13.74 6.87
C THR A 39 20.53 13.95 5.47
N ALA A 40 21.83 13.67 5.29
CA ALA A 40 22.49 13.78 4.00
C ALA A 40 21.92 12.82 2.95
N VAL A 41 21.61 11.57 3.35
CA VAL A 41 20.94 10.58 2.47
C VAL A 41 19.56 11.10 2.05
N ALA A 42 18.77 11.62 2.99
CA ALA A 42 17.44 12.14 2.72
C ALA A 42 17.46 13.32 1.75
N GLN A 43 18.39 14.26 1.96
CA GLN A 43 18.63 15.40 1.05
C GLN A 43 19.00 14.93 -0.36
N THR A 44 19.93 13.98 -0.48
CA THR A 44 20.39 13.44 -1.77
C THR A 44 19.24 12.75 -2.53
N LEU A 45 18.39 12.02 -1.83
CA LEU A 45 17.23 11.33 -2.42
C LEU A 45 16.03 12.25 -2.66
N GLY A 46 16.08 13.49 -2.16
CA GLY A 46 14.99 14.46 -2.22
C GLY A 46 13.78 14.05 -1.37
N VAL A 47 14.00 13.38 -0.24
CA VAL A 47 12.94 12.89 0.65
C VAL A 47 13.03 13.53 2.03
N LYS A 48 11.90 13.63 2.75
CA LYS A 48 11.85 14.18 4.11
C LYS A 48 11.98 13.13 5.21
N ARG A 49 11.72 11.87 4.87
CA ARG A 49 11.63 10.75 5.82
C ARG A 49 12.34 9.54 5.26
N LEU A 50 12.99 8.78 6.14
CA LEU A 50 13.67 7.53 5.82
C LEU A 50 13.26 6.46 6.81
N ALA A 51 13.04 5.25 6.29
CA ALA A 51 12.76 4.08 7.09
C ALA A 51 13.59 2.91 6.56
N GLN A 52 14.12 2.10 7.48
CA GLN A 52 14.75 0.84 7.17
C GLN A 52 13.73 -0.28 7.30
N ILE A 53 13.55 -1.07 6.24
CA ILE A 53 12.72 -2.27 6.25
C ILE A 53 13.65 -3.48 6.38
N LYS A 54 13.43 -4.29 7.42
CA LYS A 54 14.13 -5.57 7.63
C LYS A 54 13.30 -6.73 7.08
N LYS A 55 13.83 -7.95 7.20
CA LYS A 55 13.10 -9.16 6.85
C LYS A 55 11.77 -9.18 7.62
N ILE A 56 10.67 -9.34 6.89
CA ILE A 56 9.32 -9.46 7.44
C ILE A 56 9.30 -10.61 8.46
N SER A 57 8.61 -10.43 9.59
CA SER A 57 8.48 -11.49 10.59
C SER A 57 7.77 -12.72 10.01
N GLN A 58 8.10 -13.88 10.56
CA GLN A 58 7.44 -15.16 10.21
C GLN A 58 6.23 -15.43 11.11
N ASP A 59 5.64 -14.39 11.68
CA ASP A 59 4.35 -14.50 12.36
C ASP A 59 3.22 -14.68 11.33
N GLY A 60 2.04 -15.09 11.79
CA GLY A 60 0.86 -15.21 10.92
C GLY A 60 0.60 -13.93 10.13
N TYR A 61 0.70 -12.76 10.79
CA TYR A 61 0.41 -11.46 10.18
C TYR A 61 1.43 -10.97 9.17
N ARG A 62 2.61 -11.60 9.08
CA ARG A 62 3.74 -11.08 8.29
C ARG A 62 4.05 -9.63 8.65
N THR A 63 4.14 -9.36 9.96
CA THR A 63 4.36 -8.00 10.49
C THR A 63 5.64 -7.39 9.91
N PRO A 64 5.56 -6.16 9.34
CA PRO A 64 6.72 -5.51 8.78
C PRO A 64 7.67 -5.08 9.91
N ILE A 65 8.95 -5.44 9.81
CA ILE A 65 9.97 -4.98 10.75
C ILE A 65 10.56 -3.69 10.19
N VAL A 66 10.05 -2.54 10.64
CA VAL A 66 10.44 -1.23 10.12
C VAL A 66 10.97 -0.33 11.23
N THR A 67 12.07 0.35 10.97
CA THR A 67 12.67 1.34 11.88
C THR A 67 12.76 2.68 11.15
N MET A 68 12.14 3.71 11.71
CA MET A 68 12.31 5.07 11.20
C MET A 68 13.76 5.52 11.47
N LEU A 69 14.45 5.94 10.42
CA LEU A 69 15.83 6.44 10.47
C LEU A 69 15.86 7.98 10.48
N LEU A 70 14.84 8.61 9.89
CA LEU A 70 14.66 10.06 9.86
C LEU A 70 13.17 10.40 9.77
N GLY A 71 12.71 11.29 10.65
CA GLY A 71 11.34 11.79 10.75
C GLY A 71 10.43 10.96 11.66
N ASP A 72 9.42 11.62 12.22
CA ASP A 72 8.65 11.08 13.38
C ASP A 72 7.37 10.34 13.01
N SER A 73 6.98 10.38 11.72
CA SER A 73 5.74 9.74 11.24
C SER A 73 6.04 8.58 10.30
N SER A 74 5.44 7.43 10.58
CA SER A 74 5.43 6.22 9.74
C SER A 74 4.23 6.16 8.78
N TYR A 75 3.28 7.09 8.89
CA TYR A 75 2.11 7.11 8.02
C TYR A 75 2.45 7.70 6.65
N VAL A 76 2.11 7.00 5.58
CA VAL A 76 2.45 7.39 4.22
C VAL A 76 1.22 7.35 3.31
N THR A 77 1.27 8.19 2.28
CA THR A 77 0.38 8.10 1.12
C THR A 77 1.21 7.64 -0.06
N HIS A 78 0.89 6.47 -0.60
CA HIS A 78 1.44 5.94 -1.83
C HIS A 78 0.40 6.06 -2.94
N ILE A 79 0.83 6.45 -4.14
CA ILE A 79 -0.06 6.52 -5.31
C ILE A 79 0.51 5.63 -6.39
N ASP A 80 -0.30 4.69 -6.87
CA ASP A 80 0.05 3.83 -7.99
C ASP A 80 -1.13 3.71 -8.95
N ASN A 81 -0.88 3.90 -10.25
CA ASN A 81 -1.88 3.93 -11.30
C ASN A 81 -3.18 4.67 -10.89
N HIS A 82 -3.04 5.91 -10.39
CA HIS A 82 -4.13 6.75 -9.88
C HIS A 82 -4.90 6.25 -8.65
N ILE A 83 -4.53 5.12 -8.06
CA ILE A 83 -5.07 4.61 -6.80
C ILE A 83 -4.22 5.14 -5.65
N ARG A 84 -4.87 5.69 -4.63
CA ARG A 84 -4.23 6.18 -3.41
C ARG A 84 -4.28 5.11 -2.31
N TYR A 85 -3.15 4.88 -1.66
CA TYR A 85 -3.00 3.97 -0.52
C TYR A 85 -2.44 4.76 0.66
N GLU A 86 -3.19 4.89 1.73
CA GLU A 86 -2.80 5.50 2.99
C GLU A 86 -2.66 4.42 4.06
N PHE A 87 -1.49 4.33 4.69
CA PHE A 87 -1.20 3.30 5.69
C PHE A 87 0.03 3.63 6.54
N ASP A 88 0.17 2.94 7.67
CA ASP A 88 1.35 2.98 8.51
C ASP A 88 2.35 1.90 8.08
N VAL A 89 3.53 2.30 7.59
CA VAL A 89 4.54 1.35 7.09
C VAL A 89 5.11 0.43 8.18
N THR A 90 4.95 0.79 9.46
CA THR A 90 5.42 -0.03 10.58
C THR A 90 4.41 -1.09 11.01
N LYS A 91 3.18 -1.02 10.49
CA LYS A 91 2.07 -1.91 10.90
C LYS A 91 1.50 -2.72 9.74
N CYS A 92 1.59 -2.21 8.53
CA CYS A 92 1.02 -2.83 7.34
C CYS A 92 2.10 -3.24 6.35
N MET A 93 2.03 -4.49 5.87
CA MET A 93 2.92 -4.96 4.82
C MET A 93 2.61 -4.27 3.49
N PHE A 94 3.66 -3.82 2.80
CA PHE A 94 3.56 -3.25 1.46
C PHE A 94 4.76 -3.69 0.62
N SER A 95 4.51 -4.13 -0.61
CA SER A 95 5.55 -4.51 -1.58
C SER A 95 5.39 -3.68 -2.85
N SER A 96 6.39 -2.88 -3.21
CA SER A 96 6.37 -2.14 -4.47
C SER A 96 6.65 -3.03 -5.69
N GLY A 97 7.12 -4.27 -5.48
CA GLY A 97 7.63 -5.14 -6.54
C GLY A 97 6.58 -5.75 -7.46
N ASN A 98 5.29 -5.65 -7.11
CA ASN A 98 4.21 -6.31 -7.85
C ASN A 98 3.51 -5.35 -8.82
N ILE A 99 4.21 -4.34 -9.36
CA ILE A 99 3.60 -3.36 -10.27
C ILE A 99 3.07 -4.02 -11.55
N THR A 100 3.83 -4.95 -12.13
CA THR A 100 3.42 -5.71 -13.32
C THR A 100 2.10 -6.45 -13.09
N GLU A 101 1.96 -7.06 -11.90
CA GLU A 101 0.76 -7.83 -11.56
C GLU A 101 -0.45 -6.92 -11.31
N LYS A 102 -0.24 -5.75 -10.69
CA LYS A 102 -1.30 -4.75 -10.54
C LYS A 102 -1.78 -4.22 -11.89
N LEU A 103 -0.87 -3.99 -12.83
CA LEU A 103 -1.22 -3.58 -14.20
C LEU A 103 -1.96 -4.70 -14.94
N ARG A 104 -1.58 -5.97 -14.73
CA ARG A 104 -2.28 -7.13 -15.29
C ARG A 104 -3.72 -7.21 -14.78
N ILE A 105 -3.94 -7.09 -13.47
CA ILE A 105 -5.29 -7.06 -12.88
C ILE A 105 -6.09 -5.86 -13.38
N ALA A 106 -5.48 -4.67 -13.43
CA ALA A 106 -6.13 -3.46 -13.93
C ALA A 106 -6.55 -3.54 -15.41
N SER A 107 -5.98 -4.48 -16.18
CA SER A 107 -6.34 -4.70 -17.59
C SER A 107 -7.55 -5.64 -17.80
N PHE A 108 -8.05 -6.26 -16.73
CA PHE A 108 -9.23 -7.11 -16.80
C PHE A 108 -10.51 -6.30 -16.99
N ASP A 109 -11.54 -6.96 -17.52
CA ASP A 109 -12.92 -6.51 -17.42
C ASP A 109 -13.66 -7.49 -16.51
N CYS A 110 -13.95 -7.04 -15.29
CA CYS A 110 -14.70 -7.75 -14.27
C CYS A 110 -16.07 -7.11 -14.06
N SER A 111 -16.58 -6.35 -15.04
CA SER A 111 -17.92 -5.77 -14.97
C SER A 111 -18.96 -6.89 -14.79
N GLY A 112 -19.78 -6.82 -13.75
CA GLY A 112 -20.75 -7.87 -13.42
C GLY A 112 -20.23 -8.92 -12.43
N GLU A 113 -18.92 -8.98 -12.20
CA GLU A 113 -18.30 -10.04 -11.39
C GLU A 113 -18.17 -9.67 -9.91
N THR A 114 -18.31 -10.68 -9.05
CA THR A 114 -17.95 -10.61 -7.63
C THR A 114 -16.60 -11.29 -7.40
N VAL A 115 -15.64 -10.57 -6.83
CA VAL A 115 -14.28 -11.07 -6.58
C VAL A 115 -14.07 -11.31 -5.08
N VAL A 116 -13.28 -12.34 -4.74
CA VAL A 116 -12.85 -12.59 -3.37
C VAL A 116 -11.35 -12.39 -3.25
N ASP A 117 -10.92 -11.47 -2.39
CA ASP A 117 -9.53 -11.23 -2.03
C ASP A 117 -9.27 -11.78 -0.62
N LEU A 118 -8.63 -12.94 -0.53
CA LEU A 118 -8.43 -13.65 0.74
C LEU A 118 -7.31 -13.09 1.62
N TYR A 119 -6.53 -12.13 1.09
CA TYR A 119 -5.36 -11.54 1.75
C TYR A 119 -5.24 -10.05 1.38
N ALA A 120 -6.29 -9.29 1.65
CA ALA A 120 -6.47 -7.97 1.08
C ALA A 120 -5.43 -6.93 1.53
N GLY A 121 -4.86 -7.10 2.72
CA GLY A 121 -3.93 -6.13 3.30
C GLY A 121 -4.56 -4.75 3.37
N ILE A 122 -3.86 -3.75 2.82
CA ILE A 122 -4.35 -2.36 2.71
C ILE A 122 -5.25 -2.12 1.48
N GLY A 123 -5.66 -3.18 0.78
CA GLY A 123 -6.39 -3.13 -0.49
C GLY A 123 -5.50 -3.25 -1.72
N TYR A 124 -4.37 -3.96 -1.59
CA TYR A 124 -3.30 -3.98 -2.61
C TYR A 124 -3.78 -4.47 -3.98
N PHE A 125 -4.60 -5.53 -4.02
CA PHE A 125 -5.24 -6.04 -5.23
C PHE A 125 -6.74 -5.74 -5.29
N THR A 126 -7.41 -5.69 -4.14
CA THR A 126 -8.80 -5.22 -3.99
C THR A 126 -9.07 -3.91 -4.76
N LEU A 127 -8.23 -2.88 -4.60
CA LEU A 127 -8.46 -1.59 -5.24
C LEU A 127 -8.28 -1.61 -6.77
N PRO A 128 -7.23 -2.25 -7.34
CA PRO A 128 -7.16 -2.47 -8.78
C PRO A 128 -8.39 -3.16 -9.38
N TYR A 129 -8.95 -4.18 -8.70
CA TYR A 129 -10.18 -4.85 -9.15
C TYR A 129 -11.38 -3.89 -9.17
N LEU A 130 -11.53 -3.06 -8.14
CA LEU A 130 -12.65 -2.13 -8.03
C LEU A 130 -12.55 -0.93 -8.96
N VAL A 131 -11.37 -0.31 -9.03
CA VAL A 131 -11.15 0.97 -9.72
C VAL A 131 -10.95 0.78 -11.21
N HIS A 132 -10.12 -0.19 -11.62
CA HIS A 132 -9.72 -0.35 -13.02
C HIS A 132 -10.44 -1.51 -13.69
N ALA A 133 -10.48 -2.68 -13.05
CA ALA A 133 -11.15 -3.85 -13.61
C ALA A 133 -12.69 -3.80 -13.48
N LYS A 134 -13.23 -2.82 -12.75
CA LYS A 134 -14.68 -2.59 -12.59
C LYS A 134 -15.47 -3.78 -12.03
N ALA A 135 -14.86 -4.57 -11.14
CA ALA A 135 -15.59 -5.58 -10.38
C ALA A 135 -16.86 -4.97 -9.76
N SER A 136 -17.99 -5.68 -9.87
CA SER A 136 -19.25 -5.23 -9.29
C SER A 136 -19.16 -5.15 -7.78
N HIS A 137 -18.55 -6.19 -7.17
CA HIS A 137 -18.33 -6.25 -5.73
C HIS A 137 -17.04 -7.00 -5.40
N VAL A 138 -16.41 -6.64 -4.29
CA VAL A 138 -15.26 -7.38 -3.75
C VAL A 138 -15.49 -7.77 -2.29
N HIS A 139 -15.30 -9.04 -1.96
CA HIS A 139 -15.17 -9.50 -0.58
C HIS A 139 -13.70 -9.56 -0.19
N ALA A 140 -13.26 -8.67 0.69
CA ALA A 140 -11.87 -8.52 1.09
C ALA A 140 -11.65 -9.06 2.51
N CYS A 141 -10.92 -10.16 2.64
CA CYS A 141 -10.56 -10.75 3.93
C CYS A 141 -9.21 -10.20 4.40
N GLU A 142 -9.16 -9.71 5.63
CA GLU A 142 -7.92 -9.23 6.26
C GLU A 142 -8.00 -9.40 7.79
N TRP A 143 -6.95 -9.95 8.40
CA TRP A 143 -6.93 -10.22 9.84
C TRP A 143 -6.10 -9.24 10.66
N ASN A 144 -5.18 -8.49 10.05
CA ASN A 144 -4.38 -7.48 10.72
C ASN A 144 -5.27 -6.24 10.93
N PRO A 145 -5.58 -5.86 12.17
CA PRO A 145 -6.50 -4.76 12.45
C PRO A 145 -6.01 -3.41 11.92
N ASP A 146 -4.70 -3.17 11.85
CA ASP A 146 -4.16 -1.94 11.27
C ASP A 146 -4.32 -1.92 9.74
N ALA A 147 -4.18 -3.09 9.09
CA ALA A 147 -4.42 -3.24 7.66
C ALA A 147 -5.91 -3.09 7.32
N VAL A 148 -6.82 -3.63 8.14
CA VAL A 148 -8.28 -3.42 8.00
C VAL A 148 -8.62 -1.94 8.03
N LYS A 149 -8.11 -1.20 9.01
CA LYS A 149 -8.35 0.26 9.11
C LYS A 149 -7.82 0.99 7.88
N ALA A 150 -6.62 0.63 7.41
CA ALA A 150 -6.04 1.20 6.20
C ALA A 150 -6.87 0.85 4.96
N LEU A 151 -7.32 -0.40 4.80
CA LEU A 151 -8.18 -0.83 3.70
C LEU A 151 -9.49 -0.04 3.67
N GLN A 152 -10.18 0.09 4.80
CA GLN A 152 -11.42 0.86 4.90
C GLN A 152 -11.21 2.32 4.49
N ARG A 153 -10.14 2.95 5.00
CA ARG A 153 -9.72 4.30 4.60
C ARG A 153 -9.44 4.37 3.09
N ASN A 154 -8.74 3.38 2.54
CA ASN A 154 -8.36 3.37 1.13
C ASN A 154 -9.57 3.16 0.21
N LEU A 155 -10.53 2.35 0.59
CA LEU A 155 -11.80 2.22 -0.14
C LEU A 155 -12.52 3.58 -0.20
N GLN A 156 -12.54 4.33 0.90
CA GLN A 156 -13.21 5.64 0.98
C GLN A 156 -12.52 6.69 0.11
N ILE A 157 -11.19 6.84 0.23
CA ILE A 157 -10.46 7.88 -0.51
C ILE A 157 -10.41 7.63 -2.02
N ASN A 158 -10.64 6.38 -2.46
CA ASN A 158 -10.75 6.02 -3.87
C ASN A 158 -12.22 5.95 -4.36
N GLY A 159 -13.21 6.20 -3.48
CA GLY A 159 -14.62 6.27 -3.86
C GLY A 159 -15.23 4.93 -4.27
N VAL A 160 -14.83 3.82 -3.64
CA VAL A 160 -15.30 2.46 -3.96
C VAL A 160 -15.75 1.66 -2.74
N SER A 161 -16.01 2.34 -1.62
CA SER A 161 -16.45 1.71 -0.37
C SER A 161 -17.77 0.98 -0.46
N ASP A 162 -18.67 1.44 -1.32
CA ASP A 162 -19.99 0.85 -1.58
C ASP A 162 -19.93 -0.50 -2.28
N ARG A 163 -18.82 -0.80 -2.98
CA ARG A 163 -18.62 -2.04 -3.74
C ARG A 163 -17.67 -3.03 -3.06
N CYS A 164 -17.42 -2.88 -1.76
CA CYS A 164 -16.51 -3.77 -1.05
C CYS A 164 -17.01 -4.12 0.36
N THR A 165 -17.07 -5.40 0.66
CA THR A 165 -17.29 -5.90 2.03
C THR A 165 -15.96 -6.32 2.64
N VAL A 166 -15.56 -5.68 3.73
CA VAL A 166 -14.35 -6.04 4.47
C VAL A 166 -14.69 -7.05 5.55
N HIS A 167 -14.11 -8.24 5.45
CA HIS A 167 -14.24 -9.32 6.42
C HIS A 167 -13.00 -9.33 7.31
N GLN A 168 -13.15 -8.80 8.52
CA GLN A 168 -12.05 -8.81 9.49
C GLN A 168 -11.92 -10.19 10.14
N GLY A 169 -10.80 -10.88 9.90
CA GLY A 169 -10.52 -12.18 10.51
C GLY A 169 -9.72 -13.13 9.63
N ASP A 170 -9.45 -14.31 10.17
CA ASP A 170 -8.79 -15.39 9.44
C ASP A 170 -9.71 -15.91 8.35
N ASN A 171 -9.27 -15.85 7.08
CA ASN A 171 -10.07 -16.32 5.95
C ASN A 171 -10.51 -17.79 6.08
N ARG A 172 -9.75 -18.64 6.79
CA ARG A 172 -10.10 -20.05 7.01
C ARG A 172 -11.33 -20.22 7.90
N GLN A 173 -11.59 -19.25 8.76
CA GLN A 173 -12.75 -19.23 9.65
C GLN A 173 -13.94 -18.54 8.97
N LEU A 174 -13.67 -17.45 8.26
CA LEU A 174 -14.69 -16.67 7.55
C LEU A 174 -15.39 -17.48 6.44
N LEU A 175 -14.65 -18.33 5.74
CA LEU A 175 -15.20 -19.16 4.65
C LEU A 175 -16.08 -20.33 5.14
N GLN A 176 -15.99 -20.72 6.42
CA GLN A 176 -16.81 -21.82 6.96
C GLN A 176 -18.26 -21.39 7.25
N GLY A 177 -18.53 -20.08 7.27
CA GLY A 177 -19.89 -19.53 7.43
C GLY A 177 -20.66 -19.34 6.12
N GLY A 178 -20.04 -19.60 4.96
CA GLY A 178 -20.57 -19.18 3.67
C GLY A 178 -20.45 -17.65 3.48
N VAL A 179 -20.18 -17.21 2.25
CA VAL A 179 -20.40 -15.81 1.89
C VAL A 179 -21.92 -15.66 1.75
N GLU A 180 -22.63 -15.56 2.86
CA GLU A 180 -24.03 -15.14 2.80
C GLU A 180 -24.04 -13.69 2.34
N GLU A 181 -24.51 -13.46 1.11
CA GLU A 181 -24.74 -12.12 0.63
C GLU A 181 -25.63 -11.38 1.65
N PRO A 182 -25.28 -10.16 2.06
CA PRO A 182 -26.12 -9.41 2.97
C PRO A 182 -27.45 -9.14 2.25
N VAL A 183 -28.50 -9.82 2.70
CA VAL A 183 -29.87 -9.56 2.26
C VAL A 183 -30.28 -8.22 2.83
N THR A 184 -30.11 -7.15 2.06
CA THR A 184 -30.64 -5.83 2.39
C THR A 184 -32.17 -5.90 2.34
N TYR A 185 -32.83 -5.62 3.47
CA TYR A 185 -34.28 -5.35 3.55
C TYR A 185 -34.63 -3.98 2.97
#